data_AF-A0A3D8JZ34-F1
#
_entry.id   AF-A0A3D8JZ34-F1
#
_cell.length_a   1.000
_cell.length_b   1.000
_cell.length_c   1.000
_cell.angle_alpha   90.00
_cell.angle_beta   90.00
_cell.angle_gamma   90.00
#
_symmetry.space_group_name_H-M   'P 1'
#
loop_
_entity.id
_entity.type
_entity.pdbx_description
1 polymer ?
#
loop_
_entity_poly.entity_id
_entity_poly.type
_entity_poly.pdbx_seq_one_letter_code
_entity_poly.pdbx_strand_id
1 'polypeptide(L)'
;MQAMRSNDDPQKAAAAQGPAKLVDIAIPADALGARDPHLTEVLVKVGAVASRQPQPTRIVIAALAQDFPYLNQSVKRGIAPARASSVRIENVTAGSCQPYSVQVLPIE
;
A
#
# COMPACT_ATOMS: atom_id res chain seq x y z
N MET A 1 13.91 45.15 -11.81
CA MET A 1 13.38 44.13 -12.74
C MET A 1 13.73 42.75 -12.21
N GLN A 2 12.74 41.86 -12.22
CA GLN A 2 12.68 40.44 -11.83
C GLN A 2 13.29 39.98 -10.48
N ALA A 3 12.38 39.75 -9.54
CA ALA A 3 12.55 38.84 -8.41
C ALA A 3 12.37 37.38 -8.87
N MET A 4 13.13 36.48 -8.23
CA MET A 4 12.74 35.17 -7.71
C MET A 4 11.91 34.25 -8.64
N ARG A 5 12.55 33.16 -9.10
CA ARG A 5 11.87 31.89 -9.39
C ARG A 5 12.58 30.79 -8.59
N SER A 6 12.32 30.80 -7.29
CA SER A 6 12.66 29.69 -6.40
C SER A 6 11.74 28.51 -6.72
N ASN A 7 12.37 27.34 -6.87
CA ASN A 7 11.82 26.02 -6.62
C ASN A 7 10.56 26.03 -5.76
N ASP A 8 9.43 25.59 -6.33
CA ASP A 8 8.26 25.18 -5.57
C ASP A 8 7.85 23.78 -6.02
N ASP A 9 8.64 22.81 -5.56
CA ASP A 9 8.15 21.48 -5.22
C ASP A 9 8.72 21.18 -3.84
N PRO A 10 7.86 21.17 -2.83
CA PRO A 10 7.61 19.89 -2.22
C PRO A 10 6.15 19.78 -1.75
N GLN A 11 5.24 19.37 -2.63
CA GLN A 11 3.98 18.79 -2.14
C GLN A 11 4.23 17.33 -1.68
N LYS A 12 5.16 17.16 -0.74
CA LYS A 12 5.19 16.01 0.16
C LYS A 12 4.04 16.24 1.14
N ALA A 13 2.84 15.93 0.69
CA ALA A 13 1.63 16.04 1.48
C ALA A 13 1.81 15.24 2.78
N ALA A 14 1.89 16.01 3.86
CA ALA A 14 1.59 15.68 5.25
C ALA A 14 1.81 14.23 5.68
N ALA A 15 2.93 14.00 6.38
CA ALA A 15 3.02 12.94 7.36
C ALA A 15 1.94 13.16 8.44
N ALA A 16 0.76 12.58 8.22
CA ALA A 16 -0.23 12.42 9.28
C ALA A 16 0.39 11.51 10.36
N GLN A 17 0.47 12.04 11.57
CA GLN A 17 0.82 11.28 12.78
C GLN A 17 -0.29 10.26 13.07
N GLY A 18 -0.26 9.16 12.31
CA GLY A 18 -0.92 7.91 12.63
C GLY A 18 0.13 6.89 13.14
N PRO A 19 -0.30 5.68 13.56
CA PRO A 19 0.63 4.62 13.91
C PRO A 19 1.70 4.47 12.81
N ALA A 20 2.96 4.34 13.21
CA ALA A 20 4.09 4.34 12.28
C ALA A 20 3.85 3.31 11.16
N LYS A 21 3.60 3.82 9.95
CA LYS A 21 3.39 2.99 8.76
C LYS A 21 4.66 2.18 8.53
N LEU A 22 4.55 0.86 8.61
CA LEU A 22 5.66 -0.06 8.37
C LEU A 22 6.00 -0.12 6.88
N VAL A 23 4.98 0.06 6.04
CA VAL A 23 5.07 0.13 4.58
C VAL A 23 4.05 1.14 4.09
N ASP A 24 4.44 1.97 3.11
CA ASP A 24 3.54 2.84 2.35
C ASP A 24 4.02 2.86 0.89
N ILE A 25 3.29 2.20 0.00
CA ILE A 25 3.66 2.06 -1.41
C ILE A 25 2.53 2.64 -2.25
N ALA A 26 2.86 3.55 -3.16
CA ALA A 26 1.95 3.98 -4.22
C ALA A 26 2.00 2.96 -5.38
N ILE A 27 0.84 2.54 -5.87
CA ILE A 27 0.74 1.64 -7.03
C ILE A 27 0.46 2.50 -8.27
N PRO A 28 1.33 2.46 -9.29
CA PRO A 28 1.08 3.13 -10.55
C PRO A 28 -0.09 2.47 -11.29
N ALA A 29 -0.98 3.28 -11.87
CA ALA A 29 -2.25 2.80 -12.44
C ALA A 29 -2.03 1.86 -13.65
N ASP A 30 -0.99 2.11 -14.44
CA ASP A 30 -0.59 1.31 -15.59
C ASP A 30 -0.16 -0.12 -15.21
N ALA A 31 0.53 -0.29 -14.09
CA ALA A 31 0.97 -1.60 -13.60
C ALA A 31 -0.20 -2.50 -13.19
N LEU A 32 -1.33 -1.90 -12.77
CA LEU A 32 -2.53 -2.64 -12.38
C LEU A 32 -3.30 -3.16 -13.58
N GLY A 33 -3.51 -2.31 -14.59
CA GLY A 33 -4.16 -2.72 -15.84
C GLY A 33 -3.41 -3.84 -16.56
N ALA A 34 -2.07 -3.81 -16.51
CA ALA A 34 -1.22 -4.83 -17.12
C ALA A 34 -1.06 -6.11 -16.27
N ARG A 35 -1.53 -6.11 -15.02
CA ARG A 35 -1.20 -7.14 -14.01
C ARG A 35 0.31 -7.43 -13.97
N ASP A 36 1.07 -6.37 -13.81
CA ASP A 36 2.52 -6.40 -13.92
C ASP A 36 3.15 -7.42 -12.93
N PRO A 37 4.07 -8.29 -13.39
CA PRO A 37 4.70 -9.28 -12.54
C PRO A 37 5.59 -8.67 -11.45
N HIS A 38 6.23 -7.53 -11.70
CA HIS A 38 7.01 -6.84 -10.67
C HIS A 38 6.10 -6.28 -9.58
N LEU A 39 4.93 -5.75 -9.93
CA LEU A 39 3.90 -5.37 -8.96
C LEU A 39 3.46 -6.57 -8.13
N THR A 40 3.22 -7.72 -8.76
CA THR A 40 2.89 -8.97 -8.03
C THR A 40 3.97 -9.30 -6.99
N GLU A 41 5.24 -9.25 -7.36
CA GLU A 41 6.36 -9.53 -6.44
C GLU A 41 6.41 -8.54 -5.27
N VAL A 42 6.17 -7.25 -5.53
CA VAL A 42 6.10 -6.22 -4.49
C VAL A 42 4.97 -6.54 -3.51
N LEU A 43 3.77 -6.87 -4.01
CA LEU A 43 2.62 -7.20 -3.16
C LEU A 43 2.87 -8.46 -2.32
N VAL A 44 3.52 -9.48 -2.89
CA VAL A 44 3.96 -10.68 -2.14
C VAL A 44 4.93 -10.27 -1.02
N LYS A 45 5.90 -9.39 -1.29
CA LYS A 45 6.82 -8.89 -0.26
C LYS A 45 6.09 -8.13 0.85
N VAL A 46 5.06 -7.35 0.52
CA VAL A 46 4.22 -6.66 1.52
C VAL A 46 3.56 -7.67 2.47
N GLY A 47 2.96 -8.73 1.94
CA GLY A 47 2.38 -9.81 2.77
C GLY A 47 3.41 -10.49 3.67
N ALA A 48 4.63 -10.69 3.16
CA ALA A 48 5.73 -11.27 3.92
C ALA A 48 6.19 -10.34 5.06
N VAL A 49 6.31 -9.04 4.78
CA VAL A 49 6.66 -8.02 5.79
C VAL A 49 5.61 -7.96 6.90
N ALA A 50 4.32 -7.96 6.55
CA ALA A 50 3.22 -7.97 7.52
C ALA A 50 3.25 -9.21 8.42
N SER A 51 3.56 -10.38 7.85
CA SER A 51 3.65 -11.64 8.60
C SER A 51 4.78 -11.69 9.61
N ARG A 52 5.89 -10.98 9.31
CA ARG A 52 7.08 -10.93 10.17
C ARG A 52 6.94 -9.96 11.34
N GLN A 53 5.91 -9.14 11.36
CA GLN A 53 5.71 -8.22 12.47
C GLN A 53 5.38 -8.99 13.75
N PRO A 54 5.90 -8.58 14.92
CA PRO A 54 5.65 -9.27 16.18
C PRO A 54 4.17 -9.13 16.60
N GLN A 55 3.60 -7.96 16.41
CA GLN A 55 2.21 -7.63 16.71
C GLN A 55 1.26 -7.95 15.54
N PRO A 56 -0.06 -8.09 15.81
CA PRO A 56 -1.06 -8.16 14.75
C PRO A 56 -0.98 -6.93 13.84
N THR A 57 -1.19 -7.15 12.55
CA THR A 57 -1.08 -6.09 11.54
C THR A 57 -2.26 -6.05 10.61
N ARG A 58 -2.46 -4.89 10.02
CA ARG A 58 -3.46 -4.59 9.01
C ARG A 58 -2.76 -4.10 7.76
N ILE A 59 -3.14 -4.70 6.64
CA ILE A 59 -2.74 -4.26 5.30
C ILE A 59 -3.93 -3.50 4.70
N VAL A 60 -3.77 -2.21 4.49
CA VAL A 60 -4.80 -1.36 3.88
C VAL A 60 -4.46 -1.19 2.40
N ILE A 61 -5.39 -1.58 1.53
CA ILE A 61 -5.27 -1.48 0.08
C ILE A 61 -6.28 -0.44 -0.40
N ALA A 62 -5.78 0.70 -0.87
CA ALA A 62 -6.59 1.72 -1.51
C ALA A 62 -6.54 1.52 -3.03
N ALA A 63 -7.64 1.10 -3.65
CA ALA A 63 -7.70 0.84 -5.10
C ALA A 63 -9.15 0.91 -5.62
N LEU A 64 -9.36 0.71 -6.93
CA LEU A 64 -10.71 0.49 -7.45
C LEU A 64 -11.24 -0.88 -7.04
N ALA A 65 -12.57 -0.97 -6.95
CA ALA A 65 -13.26 -2.20 -6.54
C ALA A 65 -12.91 -3.42 -7.40
N GLN A 66 -12.73 -3.20 -8.71
CA GLN A 66 -12.42 -4.26 -9.69
C GLN A 66 -11.02 -4.87 -9.49
N ASP A 67 -10.10 -4.16 -8.85
CA ASP A 67 -8.70 -4.56 -8.71
C ASP A 67 -8.43 -5.33 -7.41
N PHE A 68 -9.32 -5.21 -6.41
CA PHE A 68 -9.16 -5.88 -5.12
C PHE A 68 -8.95 -7.40 -5.20
N PRO A 69 -9.61 -8.17 -6.10
CA PRO A 69 -9.35 -9.61 -6.19
C PRO A 69 -7.87 -9.93 -6.46
N TYR A 70 -7.25 -9.23 -7.41
CA TYR A 70 -5.84 -9.42 -7.76
C TYR A 70 -4.90 -8.93 -6.65
N LEU A 71 -5.15 -7.73 -6.11
CA LEU A 71 -4.33 -7.14 -5.06
C LEU A 71 -4.34 -8.01 -3.79
N ASN A 72 -5.53 -8.43 -3.35
CA ASN A 72 -5.69 -9.27 -2.17
C ASN A 72 -5.04 -10.63 -2.34
N GLN A 73 -5.19 -11.26 -3.51
CA GLN A 73 -4.55 -12.54 -3.77
C GLN A 73 -3.03 -12.42 -3.74
N SER A 74 -2.47 -11.40 -4.38
CA SER A 74 -1.02 -11.20 -4.46
C SER A 74 -0.42 -10.96 -3.08
N VAL A 75 -1.04 -10.12 -2.26
CA VAL A 75 -0.62 -9.91 -0.86
C VAL A 75 -0.75 -11.20 -0.05
N LYS A 76 -1.88 -11.91 -0.13
CA LYS A 76 -2.11 -13.17 0.60
C LYS A 76 -1.07 -14.24 0.29
N ARG A 77 -0.56 -14.31 -0.94
CA ARG A 77 0.50 -15.26 -1.32
C ARG A 77 1.80 -15.05 -0.52
N GLY A 78 2.05 -13.83 -0.06
CA GLY A 78 3.20 -13.52 0.78
C GLY A 78 2.99 -13.77 2.27
N ILE A 79 1.74 -13.99 2.71
CA ILE A 79 1.44 -14.14 4.12
C ILE A 79 1.82 -15.55 4.58
N ALA A 80 2.65 -15.64 5.62
CA ALA A 80 3.03 -16.92 6.20
C ALA A 80 1.77 -17.59 6.80
N PRO A 81 1.46 -18.87 6.50
CA PRO A 81 0.23 -19.51 6.98
C PRO A 81 0.06 -19.46 8.50
N ALA A 82 1.16 -19.60 9.25
CA ALA A 82 1.18 -19.52 10.72
C ALA A 82 0.83 -18.12 11.28
N ARG A 83 0.89 -17.08 10.46
CA ARG A 83 0.60 -15.68 10.83
C ARG A 83 -0.69 -15.15 10.19
N ALA A 84 -1.39 -15.97 9.41
CA ALA A 84 -2.57 -15.55 8.64
C ALA A 84 -3.71 -15.00 9.51
N SER A 85 -3.88 -15.49 10.74
CA SER A 85 -4.87 -14.97 11.69
C SER A 85 -4.48 -13.63 12.32
N SER A 86 -3.19 -13.28 12.32
CA SER A 86 -2.66 -12.03 12.86
C SER A 86 -2.54 -10.92 11.82
N VAL A 87 -2.77 -11.24 10.54
CA VAL A 87 -2.73 -10.26 9.44
C VAL A 87 -4.14 -10.05 8.90
N ARG A 88 -4.65 -8.83 9.02
CA ARG A 88 -5.93 -8.42 8.43
C ARG A 88 -5.69 -7.67 7.13
N ILE A 89 -6.55 -7.86 6.14
CA ILE A 89 -6.52 -7.11 4.88
C ILE A 89 -7.79 -6.28 4.81
N GLU A 90 -7.64 -4.99 4.54
CA GLU A 90 -8.73 -4.04 4.42
C GLU A 90 -8.69 -3.35 3.06
N ASN A 91 -9.83 -3.33 2.38
CA ASN A 91 -9.99 -2.71 1.08
C ASN A 91 -10.69 -1.36 1.26
N VAL A 92 -10.09 -0.31 0.72
CA VAL A 92 -10.64 1.04 0.70
C VAL A 92 -10.79 1.46 -0.75
N THR A 93 -12.01 1.77 -1.18
CA THR A 93 -12.22 2.24 -2.56
C THR A 93 -11.57 3.60 -2.73
N ALA A 94 -10.55 3.68 -3.57
CA ALA A 94 -9.93 4.95 -3.95
C ALA A 94 -10.85 5.71 -4.92
N GLY A 95 -10.96 7.03 -4.73
CA GLY A 95 -11.60 7.90 -5.70
C GLY A 95 -10.82 7.98 -7.01
N SER A 96 -11.46 8.43 -8.08
CA SER A 96 -10.91 8.51 -9.45
C SER A 96 -9.65 9.37 -9.58
N CYS A 97 -9.38 10.27 -8.62
CA CYS A 97 -8.18 11.12 -8.56
C CYS A 97 -7.18 10.70 -7.47
N GLN A 98 -7.42 9.60 -6.74
CA GLN A 98 -6.51 9.16 -5.69
C GLN A 98 -5.57 8.07 -6.22
N PRO A 99 -4.25 8.20 -5.99
CA PRO A 99 -3.33 7.13 -6.35
C PRO A 99 -3.68 5.90 -5.52
N TYR A 100 -3.56 4.75 -6.15
CA TYR A 100 -3.71 3.50 -5.43
C TYR A 100 -2.54 3.32 -4.47
N SER A 101 -2.77 2.64 -3.35
CA SER A 101 -1.73 2.42 -2.36
C SER A 101 -1.91 1.12 -1.59
N VAL A 102 -0.79 0.63 -1.05
CA VAL A 102 -0.79 -0.45 -0.05
C VAL A 102 0.00 0.02 1.17
N GLN A 103 -0.62 -0.09 2.32
CA GLN A 103 -0.04 0.29 3.60
C GLN A 103 -0.03 -0.90 4.55
N VAL A 104 1.02 -1.02 5.36
CA VAL A 104 1.08 -1.98 6.47
C VAL A 104 1.13 -1.20 7.77
N LEU A 105 0.15 -1.45 8.62
CA LEU A 105 -0.05 -0.75 9.88
C LEU A 105 -0.15 -1.80 11.01
N PRO A 106 0.41 -1.54 12.20
CA PRO A 106 0.10 -2.35 13.36
C PRO A 106 -1.35 -2.16 13.80
N ILE A 107 -1.93 -3.20 14.40
CA ILE A 107 -3.21 -3.14 15.10
C ILE A 107 -2.87 -3.04 16.58
N GLU A 108 -3.19 -1.90 17.20
CA GLU A 108 -3.09 -1.70 18.65
C GLU A 108 -4.11 -2.55 19.42
#